data_AF-A0A1J5R7P9-F1
#
_entry.id   AF-A0A1J5R7P9-F1
#
_cell.length_a   1.000
_cell.length_b   1.000
_cell.length_c   1.000
_cell.angle_alpha   90.00
_cell.angle_beta   90.00
_cell.angle_gamma   90.00
#
_symmetry.space_group_name_H-M   'P 1'
#
loop_
_entity.id
_entity.type
_entity.pdbx_description
1 polymer ?
#
loop_
_entity_poly.entity_id
_entity_poly.type
_entity_poly.pdbx_seq_one_letter_code
_entity_poly.pdbx_strand_id
1 'polypeptide(L)'
;MSSSLVAMVRVDDVRVPNVGPFPELYKNTPLVQMLLVLGIVGVILLAFQALGARRRAQAGKALLAPFVVTVVLMVLPLAAAYVLTKTGEDRAFERINAYNTDQSAVVDQIVPQLEQQFGVVIHEPSLIPTEDGEHLRVDMTLPDGSRQKCFVIAQRTYQIRCGSDNDPAGGTPLAPVANDSGS
;
A
#
# COMPACT_ATOMS: atom_id res chain seq x y z
N MET A 1 48.33 -18.15 33.14
CA MET A 1 46.99 -18.74 33.28
C MET A 1 46.02 -17.82 32.59
N SER A 2 45.63 -18.16 31.36
CA SER A 2 44.67 -17.40 30.55
C SER A 2 43.27 -17.54 31.12
N SER A 3 42.54 -16.43 31.18
CA SER A 3 41.08 -16.44 31.21
C SER A 3 40.62 -15.45 30.16
N SER A 4 40.52 -15.94 28.91
CA SER A 4 39.76 -15.24 27.88
C SER A 4 38.29 -15.37 28.23
N LEU A 5 37.70 -14.25 28.64
CA LEU A 5 36.26 -14.02 28.57
C LEU A 5 35.86 -14.18 27.10
N VAL A 6 35.29 -15.33 26.76
CA VAL A 6 34.58 -15.55 25.51
C VAL A 6 33.33 -14.69 25.56
N ALA A 7 33.39 -13.53 24.88
CA ALA A 7 32.22 -12.75 24.58
C ALA A 7 31.31 -13.61 23.68
N MET A 8 30.20 -14.05 24.25
CA MET A 8 29.10 -14.71 23.56
C MET A 8 28.51 -13.68 22.58
N VAL A 9 28.97 -13.69 21.33
CA VAL A 9 28.37 -12.89 20.24
C VAL A 9 26.99 -13.49 19.99
N ARG A 10 25.94 -12.78 20.40
CA ARG A 10 24.55 -13.15 20.10
C ARG A 10 24.40 -13.21 18.58
N VAL A 11 23.76 -14.27 18.10
CA VAL A 11 23.09 -14.23 16.80
C VAL A 11 22.02 -13.15 16.94
N ASP A 12 22.23 -12.00 16.32
CA ASP A 12 21.24 -10.93 16.33
C ASP A 12 20.06 -11.41 15.50
N ASP A 13 18.96 -11.80 16.16
CA ASP A 13 17.73 -12.17 15.49
C ASP A 13 17.28 -11.00 14.59
N VAL A 14 17.03 -11.28 13.30
CA VAL A 14 16.49 -10.28 12.37
C VAL A 14 15.11 -9.88 12.85
N ARG A 15 15.00 -8.63 13.31
CA ARG A 15 13.74 -8.10 13.86
C ARG A 15 12.79 -7.74 12.73
N VAL A 16 11.50 -7.96 12.99
CA VAL A 16 10.47 -7.49 12.09
C VAL A 16 10.46 -5.95 12.12
N PRO A 17 10.65 -5.30 10.97
CA PRO A 17 10.61 -3.85 10.83
C PRO A 17 9.18 -3.35 11.11
N ASN A 18 9.02 -2.09 11.52
CA ASN A 18 7.70 -1.49 11.68
C ASN A 18 7.54 -0.36 10.65
N VAL A 19 7.04 -0.69 9.47
CA VAL A 19 6.71 0.27 8.40
C VAL A 19 5.37 0.97 8.62
N GLY A 20 4.66 0.67 9.72
CA GLY A 20 3.32 1.18 10.00
C GLY A 20 2.25 0.48 9.15
N PRO A 21 0.96 0.74 9.41
CA PRO A 21 -0.12 0.11 8.65
C PRO A 21 -0.19 0.65 7.23
N PHE A 22 -0.62 -0.20 6.29
CA PHE A 22 -0.89 0.20 4.92
C PHE A 22 -1.82 1.45 4.86
N PRO A 23 -1.47 2.49 4.08
CA PRO A 23 -2.27 3.71 4.00
C PRO A 23 -3.67 3.46 3.40
N GLU A 24 -4.69 4.13 3.93
CA GLU A 24 -6.07 3.97 3.42
C GLU A 24 -6.18 4.42 1.95
N LEU A 25 -6.92 3.64 1.14
CA LEU A 25 -7.30 4.06 -0.21
C LEU A 25 -8.19 5.30 -0.16
N TYR A 26 -8.01 6.21 -1.13
CA TYR A 26 -8.82 7.42 -1.25
C TYR A 26 -10.31 7.10 -1.30
N LYS A 27 -11.08 7.75 -0.41
CA LYS A 27 -12.54 7.68 -0.36
C LYS A 27 -13.12 9.08 -0.55
N ASN A 28 -14.13 9.19 -1.40
CA ASN A 28 -14.83 10.45 -1.62
C ASN A 28 -15.42 10.98 -0.32
N THR A 29 -15.09 12.23 0.01
CA THR A 29 -15.64 12.91 1.19
C THR A 29 -17.12 13.27 0.97
N PRO A 30 -17.92 13.40 2.04
CA PRO A 30 -19.32 13.84 1.92
C PRO A 30 -19.44 15.22 1.25
N LEU A 31 -18.41 16.06 1.37
CA LEU A 31 -18.32 17.35 0.69
C LEU A 31 -18.25 17.18 -0.85
N VAL A 32 -17.39 16.29 -1.35
CA VAL A 32 -17.28 16.00 -2.79
C VAL A 32 -18.60 15.46 -3.33
N GLN A 33 -19.28 14.58 -2.57
CA GLN A 33 -20.60 14.08 -2.95
C GLN A 33 -21.64 15.21 -3.05
N MET A 34 -21.70 16.12 -2.06
CA MET A 34 -22.62 17.27 -2.12
C MET A 34 -22.34 18.17 -3.33
N LEU A 35 -21.07 18.43 -3.65
CA LEU A 35 -20.69 19.26 -4.80
C LEU A 35 -21.07 18.62 -6.14
N LEU A 36 -20.93 17.30 -6.26
CA LEU A 36 -21.39 16.54 -7.44
C LEU A 36 -22.91 16.62 -7.58
N VAL A 37 -23.67 16.45 -6.48
CA VAL A 37 -25.13 16.60 -6.49
C VAL A 37 -25.54 18.01 -6.92
N LEU A 38 -24.89 19.05 -6.40
CA LEU A 38 -25.13 20.44 -6.81
C LEU A 38 -24.85 20.66 -8.31
N GLY A 39 -23.77 20.08 -8.82
CA GLY A 39 -23.45 20.09 -10.24
C GLY A 39 -24.56 19.45 -11.10
N ILE A 40 -25.07 18.28 -10.68
CA ILE A 40 -26.18 17.58 -11.35
C ILE A 40 -27.45 18.42 -11.32
N VAL A 41 -27.79 19.02 -10.18
CA VAL A 41 -28.95 19.93 -10.07
C VAL A 41 -28.80 21.12 -11.01
N GLY A 42 -27.60 21.68 -11.13
CA GLY A 42 -27.28 22.73 -12.10
C GLY A 42 -27.54 22.31 -13.55
N VAL A 43 -27.14 21.10 -13.95
CA VAL A 43 -27.42 20.53 -15.28
C VAL A 43 -28.92 20.39 -15.53
N ILE A 44 -29.67 19.90 -14.55
CA ILE A 44 -31.13 19.75 -14.64
C ILE A 44 -31.78 21.12 -14.84
N LEU A 45 -31.40 22.12 -14.05
CA LEU A 45 -31.91 23.48 -14.17
C LEU A 45 -31.57 24.11 -15.52
N LEU A 46 -30.37 23.85 -16.06
CA LEU A 46 -29.96 24.31 -17.38
C LEU A 46 -30.84 23.69 -18.48
N ALA A 47 -31.13 22.39 -18.40
CA ALA A 47 -32.00 21.70 -19.34
C ALA A 47 -33.43 22.27 -19.32
N PHE A 48 -34.00 22.51 -18.13
CA PHE A 48 -35.29 23.18 -17.99
C PHE A 48 -35.30 24.60 -18.55
N GLN A 49 -34.23 25.36 -18.35
CA GLN A 49 -34.09 26.70 -18.90
C GLN A 49 -33.93 26.69 -20.41
N ALA A 50 -33.20 25.73 -21.00
CA ALA A 50 -33.11 25.54 -22.44
C ALA A 50 -34.47 25.20 -23.07
N LEU A 51 -35.25 24.33 -22.43
CA LEU A 51 -36.62 24.01 -22.83
C LEU A 51 -37.56 25.23 -22.75
N GLY A 52 -37.45 26.03 -21.67
CA GLY A 52 -38.23 27.25 -21.47
C GLY A 52 -37.80 28.44 -22.35
N ALA A 53 -36.51 28.51 -22.72
CA ALA A 53 -35.96 29.56 -23.58
C ALA A 53 -36.56 29.51 -24.98
N ARG A 54 -36.83 28.32 -25.53
CA ARG A 54 -37.58 28.18 -26.79
C ARG A 54 -38.95 28.87 -26.75
N ARG A 55 -39.64 28.83 -25.60
CA ARG A 55 -40.93 29.51 -25.40
C ARG A 55 -40.78 31.02 -25.18
N ARG A 56 -39.71 31.46 -24.52
CA ARG A 56 -39.47 32.89 -24.18
C ARG A 56 -38.81 33.69 -25.30
N ALA A 57 -38.06 33.05 -26.19
CA ALA A 57 -37.49 33.71 -27.37
C ALA A 57 -38.59 34.25 -28.30
N GLN A 58 -39.77 33.63 -28.32
CA GLN A 58 -40.96 34.14 -29.03
C GLN A 58 -41.56 35.41 -28.38
N ALA A 59 -41.16 35.76 -27.15
CA ALA A 59 -41.69 36.89 -26.37
C ALA A 59 -40.71 38.08 -26.23
N GLY A 60 -39.57 38.07 -26.95
CA GLY A 60 -38.67 39.22 -27.08
C GLY A 60 -37.88 39.65 -25.84
N LYS A 61 -37.83 38.85 -24.77
CA LYS A 61 -37.10 39.18 -23.53
C LYS A 61 -35.67 38.65 -23.53
N ALA A 62 -34.73 39.44 -22.99
CA ALA A 62 -33.33 39.05 -22.81
C ALA A 62 -33.20 37.84 -21.86
N LEU A 63 -32.65 36.74 -22.36
CA LEU A 63 -32.58 35.44 -21.69
C LEU A 63 -31.25 35.16 -20.97
N LEU A 64 -30.25 36.05 -21.08
CA LEU A 64 -28.87 35.73 -20.70
C LEU A 64 -28.62 35.59 -19.19
N ALA A 65 -29.21 36.46 -18.37
CA ALA A 65 -28.95 36.48 -16.92
C ALA A 65 -29.22 35.14 -16.19
N PRO A 66 -30.37 34.45 -16.36
CA PRO A 66 -30.61 33.18 -15.69
C PRO A 66 -29.70 32.05 -16.18
N PHE A 67 -29.31 32.05 -17.46
CA PHE A 67 -28.36 31.07 -17.99
C PHE A 67 -26.97 31.23 -17.37
N VAL A 68 -26.47 32.46 -17.26
CA VAL A 68 -25.16 32.73 -16.66
C VAL A 68 -25.11 32.26 -15.20
N VAL A 69 -26.14 32.56 -14.41
CA VAL A 69 -26.23 32.11 -13.00
C VAL A 69 -26.21 30.58 -12.91
N THR A 70 -26.93 29.90 -13.81
CA THR A 70 -27.03 28.43 -13.80
C THR A 70 -25.73 27.77 -14.23
N VAL A 71 -25.06 28.32 -15.24
CA VAL A 71 -23.72 27.86 -15.65
C VAL A 71 -22.71 28.06 -14.51
N VAL A 72 -22.74 29.21 -13.83
CA VAL A 72 -21.85 29.45 -12.68
C VAL A 72 -22.14 28.47 -11.53
N LEU A 73 -23.40 28.22 -11.21
CA LEU A 73 -23.82 27.25 -10.19
C LEU A 73 -23.52 25.79 -10.57
N MET A 74 -23.35 25.48 -11.84
CA MET A 74 -22.95 24.16 -12.29
C MET A 74 -21.42 24.01 -12.30
N VAL A 75 -20.73 24.97 -12.90
CA VAL A 75 -19.29 24.88 -13.17
C VAL A 75 -18.47 25.02 -11.90
N LEU A 76 -18.82 25.94 -10.99
CA LEU A 76 -18.04 26.15 -9.77
C LEU A 76 -18.05 24.92 -8.84
N PRO A 77 -19.19 24.27 -8.54
CA PRO A 77 -19.20 23.07 -7.71
C PRO A 77 -18.51 21.89 -8.38
N LEU A 78 -18.69 21.70 -9.69
CA LEU A 78 -18.02 20.62 -10.42
C LEU A 78 -16.50 20.82 -10.46
N ALA A 79 -16.02 22.05 -10.72
CA ALA A 79 -14.60 22.36 -10.68
C ALA A 79 -14.02 22.15 -9.28
N ALA A 80 -14.73 22.57 -8.23
CA ALA A 80 -14.33 22.34 -6.84
C ALA A 80 -14.30 20.84 -6.51
N ALA A 81 -15.33 20.08 -6.89
CA ALA A 81 -15.38 18.63 -6.70
C ALA A 81 -14.23 17.93 -7.41
N TYR A 82 -13.93 18.33 -8.64
CA TYR A 82 -12.84 17.78 -9.45
C TYR A 82 -11.48 18.03 -8.79
N VAL A 83 -11.19 19.27 -8.39
CA VAL A 83 -9.92 19.62 -7.72
C VAL A 83 -9.78 18.89 -6.38
N LEU A 84 -10.84 18.82 -5.57
CA LEU A 84 -10.82 18.10 -4.30
C LEU A 84 -10.58 16.60 -4.49
N THR A 85 -11.20 16.02 -5.52
CA THR A 85 -11.01 14.59 -5.84
C THR A 85 -9.59 14.33 -6.30
N LYS A 86 -9.08 15.14 -7.24
CA LYS A 86 -7.72 14.97 -7.77
C LYS A 86 -6.65 15.17 -6.72
N THR A 87 -6.74 16.25 -5.94
CA THR A 87 -5.78 16.49 -4.86
C THR A 87 -5.84 15.42 -3.77
N GLY A 88 -7.01 14.83 -3.53
CA GLY A 88 -7.16 13.70 -2.61
C GLY A 88 -6.55 12.41 -3.16
N GLU A 89 -6.81 12.08 -4.42
CA GLU A 89 -6.21 10.95 -5.14
C GLU A 89 -4.68 11.07 -5.17
N ASP A 90 -4.16 12.24 -5.56
CA ASP A 90 -2.71 12.47 -5.69
C ASP A 90 -2.01 12.30 -4.33
N ARG A 91 -2.59 12.85 -3.25
CA ARG A 91 -2.04 12.68 -1.89
C ARG A 91 -2.12 11.25 -1.39
N ALA A 92 -3.16 10.51 -1.75
CA ALA A 92 -3.26 9.09 -1.37
C ALA A 92 -2.24 8.26 -2.15
N PHE A 93 -2.07 8.55 -3.44
CA PHE A 93 -1.08 7.90 -4.30
C PHE A 93 0.35 8.20 -3.84
N GLU A 94 0.65 9.44 -3.45
CA GLU A 94 1.94 9.83 -2.88
C GLU A 94 2.24 9.05 -1.59
N ARG A 95 1.25 8.88 -0.70
CA ARG A 95 1.41 8.08 0.52
C ARG A 95 1.64 6.61 0.23
N ILE A 96 0.89 6.03 -0.72
CA ILE A 96 1.07 4.64 -1.13
C ILE A 96 2.48 4.44 -1.74
N ASN A 97 2.93 5.37 -2.58
CA ASN A 97 4.27 5.29 -3.18
C ASN A 97 5.38 5.45 -2.15
N ALA A 98 5.23 6.36 -1.19
CA ALA A 98 6.16 6.51 -0.08
C ALA A 98 6.21 5.22 0.75
N TYR A 99 5.04 4.68 1.13
CA TYR A 99 4.94 3.40 1.84
C TYR A 99 5.63 2.26 1.08
N ASN A 100 5.35 2.10 -0.21
CA ASN A 100 5.97 1.05 -1.03
C ASN A 100 7.50 1.22 -1.17
N THR A 101 7.97 2.47 -1.19
CA THR A 101 9.41 2.79 -1.24
C THR A 101 10.07 2.42 0.08
N ASP A 102 9.46 2.78 1.20
CA ASP A 102 9.94 2.44 2.54
C ASP A 102 9.93 0.92 2.75
N GLN A 103 8.87 0.24 2.34
CA GLN A 103 8.77 -1.22 2.38
C GLN A 103 9.86 -1.89 1.54
N SER A 104 10.12 -1.39 0.33
CA SER A 104 11.16 -1.94 -0.55
C SER A 104 12.55 -1.77 0.07
N ALA A 105 12.86 -0.59 0.61
CA ALA A 105 14.16 -0.33 1.26
C ALA A 105 14.39 -1.23 2.47
N VAL A 106 13.32 -1.51 3.21
CA VAL A 106 13.34 -2.42 4.36
C VAL A 106 13.57 -3.87 3.93
N VAL A 107 12.89 -4.33 2.88
CA VAL A 107 13.10 -5.67 2.30
C VAL A 107 14.55 -5.82 1.82
N ASP A 108 15.09 -4.82 1.12
CA ASP A 108 16.49 -4.81 0.64
C ASP A 108 17.50 -4.92 1.78
N GLN A 109 17.16 -4.44 2.98
CA GLN A 109 17.99 -4.57 4.17
C GLN A 109 17.87 -5.95 4.85
N ILE A 110 16.66 -6.51 4.87
CA ILE A 110 16.33 -7.73 5.63
C ILE A 110 16.69 -9.00 4.88
N VAL A 111 16.42 -9.05 3.58
CA VAL A 111 16.71 -10.20 2.73
C VAL A 111 18.15 -10.70 2.90
N PRO A 112 19.20 -9.87 2.75
CA PRO A 112 20.57 -10.35 2.94
C PRO A 112 20.85 -10.85 4.36
N GLN A 113 20.19 -10.29 5.38
CA GLN A 113 20.32 -10.76 6.75
C GLN A 113 19.66 -12.12 6.95
N LEU A 114 18.48 -12.36 6.35
CA LEU A 114 17.80 -13.65 6.38
C LEU A 114 18.58 -14.71 5.59
N GLU A 115 19.08 -14.36 4.41
CA GLU A 115 19.92 -15.24 3.59
C GLU A 115 21.18 -15.65 4.36
N GLN A 116 21.84 -14.70 5.03
CA GLN A 116 23.00 -14.97 5.87
C GLN A 116 22.66 -15.79 7.11
N GLN A 117 21.56 -15.47 7.81
CA GLN A 117 21.15 -16.13 9.04
C GLN A 117 20.73 -17.58 8.79
N PHE A 118 20.02 -17.86 7.70
CA PHE A 118 19.45 -19.18 7.41
C PHE A 118 20.18 -19.95 6.30
N GLY A 119 21.19 -19.35 5.66
CA GLY A 119 21.92 -19.97 4.55
C GLY A 119 21.07 -20.22 3.32
N VAL A 120 20.02 -19.41 3.14
CA VAL A 120 19.06 -19.53 2.04
C VAL A 120 19.32 -18.49 0.96
N VAL A 121 18.76 -18.69 -0.23
CA VAL A 121 18.67 -17.67 -1.29
C VAL A 121 17.20 -17.42 -1.59
N ILE A 122 16.77 -16.16 -1.51
CA ILE A 122 15.38 -15.74 -1.65
C ILE A 122 15.14 -15.24 -3.09
N HIS A 123 14.31 -15.94 -3.87
CA HIS A 123 14.10 -15.61 -5.28
C HIS A 123 13.07 -14.50 -5.51
N GLU A 124 12.16 -14.30 -4.55
CA GLU A 124 11.11 -13.28 -4.60
C GLU A 124 11.13 -12.40 -3.33
N PRO A 125 12.08 -11.44 -3.25
CA PRO A 125 12.26 -10.56 -2.08
C PRO A 125 11.00 -9.78 -1.71
N SER A 126 10.18 -9.39 -2.70
CA SER A 126 8.95 -8.63 -2.50
C SER A 126 7.87 -9.38 -1.72
N LEU A 127 8.01 -10.69 -1.52
CA LEU A 127 7.10 -11.53 -0.74
C LEU A 127 7.56 -11.73 0.70
N ILE A 128 8.52 -10.94 1.19
CA ILE A 128 8.92 -10.97 2.59
C ILE A 128 7.93 -10.14 3.43
N PRO A 129 7.29 -10.72 4.45
CA PRO A 129 6.36 -9.99 5.29
C PRO A 129 7.11 -8.91 6.08
N THR A 130 6.51 -7.73 6.17
CA THR A 130 7.08 -6.58 6.92
C THR A 130 6.23 -6.20 8.13
N GLU A 131 5.08 -6.83 8.34
CA GLU A 131 4.23 -6.61 9.51
C GLU A 131 4.21 -7.83 10.45
N ASP A 132 4.13 -7.57 11.76
CA ASP A 132 4.08 -8.63 12.77
C ASP A 132 2.77 -9.43 12.68
N GLY A 133 2.88 -10.75 12.63
CA GLY A 133 1.76 -11.67 12.42
C GLY A 133 1.53 -12.08 10.96
N GLU A 134 2.20 -11.43 10.00
CA GLU A 134 2.13 -11.83 8.60
C GLU A 134 3.01 -13.05 8.30
N HIS A 135 2.56 -13.83 7.33
CA HIS A 135 3.34 -14.91 6.76
C HIS A 135 3.08 -14.99 5.26
N LEU A 136 4.15 -15.15 4.50
CA LEU A 136 4.08 -15.26 3.05
C LEU A 136 4.91 -16.43 2.58
N ARG A 137 4.48 -17.01 1.48
CA ARG A 137 5.15 -18.12 0.85
C ARG A 137 6.12 -17.59 -0.18
N VAL A 138 7.39 -17.93 -0.01
CA VAL A 138 8.49 -17.45 -0.84
C VAL A 138 9.24 -18.64 -1.42
N ASP A 139 9.56 -18.55 -2.70
CA ASP A 139 10.43 -19.52 -3.34
C ASP A 139 11.88 -19.25 -2.93
N MET A 140 12.54 -20.26 -2.37
CA MET A 140 13.90 -20.14 -1.86
C MET A 140 14.74 -21.37 -2.16
N THR A 141 16.04 -21.16 -2.34
CA THR A 141 17.04 -22.23 -2.33
C THR A 141 17.53 -22.43 -0.91
N LEU A 142 17.44 -23.65 -0.41
CA LEU A 142 17.92 -24.07 0.91
C LEU A 142 19.44 -24.29 0.93
N PRO A 143 20.05 -24.42 2.13
CA PRO A 143 21.48 -24.72 2.27
C PRO A 143 21.93 -26.04 1.62
N ASP A 144 21.00 -26.99 1.46
CA ASP A 144 21.25 -28.28 0.77
C ASP A 144 21.21 -28.16 -0.76
N GLY A 145 20.97 -26.96 -1.29
CA GLY A 145 20.84 -26.67 -2.71
C GLY A 145 19.47 -27.01 -3.30
N SER A 146 18.53 -27.55 -2.51
CA SER A 146 17.17 -27.80 -2.96
C SER A 146 16.39 -26.49 -3.08
N ARG A 147 15.53 -26.40 -4.10
CA ARG A 147 14.63 -25.26 -4.28
C ARG A 147 13.23 -25.67 -3.88
N GLN A 148 12.63 -24.93 -2.96
CA GLN A 148 11.25 -25.17 -2.54
C GLN A 148 10.59 -23.90 -2.03
N LYS A 149 9.27 -23.94 -1.96
CA LYS A 149 8.49 -22.87 -1.34
C LYS A 149 8.49 -23.04 0.17
N CYS A 150 8.91 -22.01 0.89
CA CYS A 150 8.82 -21.97 2.34
C CYS A 150 8.02 -20.75 2.79
N PHE A 151 7.48 -20.82 4.00
CA PHE A 151 6.86 -19.68 4.65
C PHE A 151 7.91 -18.86 5.37
N VAL A 152 7.96 -17.56 5.07
CA VAL A 152 8.63 -16.56 5.89
C VAL A 152 7.57 -15.97 6.80
N ILE A 153 7.81 -16.00 8.10
CA ILE A 153 6.85 -15.62 9.14
C ILE A 153 7.46 -14.49 9.95
N ALA A 154 6.75 -13.37 10.03
CA ALA A 154 7.12 -12.23 10.86
C ALA A 154 6.45 -12.36 12.24
N GLN A 155 7.21 -12.72 13.28
CA GLN A 155 6.71 -12.87 14.67
C GLN A 155 7.71 -12.29 15.68
N ARG A 156 7.78 -10.96 15.81
CA ARG A 156 8.85 -10.16 16.45
C ARG A 156 10.25 -10.36 15.85
N THR A 157 10.58 -11.58 15.47
CA THR A 157 11.73 -12.03 14.72
C THR A 157 11.25 -12.89 13.55
N TYR A 158 12.07 -12.99 12.50
CA TYR A 158 11.72 -13.82 11.36
C TYR A 158 11.91 -15.31 11.64
N GLN A 159 10.97 -16.12 11.18
CA GLN A 159 11.07 -17.58 11.17
C GLN A 159 10.81 -18.09 9.76
N ILE A 160 11.62 -19.04 9.30
CA ILE A 160 11.41 -19.73 8.02
C ILE A 160 10.90 -21.14 8.32
N ARG A 161 9.78 -21.54 7.71
CA ARG A 161 9.19 -22.89 7.86
C ARG A 161 8.93 -23.51 6.49
N CYS A 162 9.43 -24.71 6.28
CA CYS A 162 9.39 -25.37 4.97
C CYS A 162 8.65 -26.72 5.02
N GLY A 163 8.25 -27.25 3.86
CA GLY A 163 7.68 -28.61 3.76
C GLY A 163 6.17 -28.73 4.00
N SER A 164 5.46 -27.60 4.08
CA SER A 164 3.99 -27.56 4.09
C SER A 164 3.49 -26.74 2.93
N ASP A 165 2.44 -27.22 2.25
CA ASP A 165 1.87 -26.58 1.05
C ASP A 165 0.73 -25.60 1.32
N ASN A 166 0.17 -25.55 2.53
CA ASN A 166 -0.98 -24.66 2.78
C ASN A 166 -0.93 -23.95 4.13
N ASP A 167 -0.15 -24.44 5.08
CA ASP A 167 -0.18 -23.93 6.45
C ASP A 167 1.25 -23.75 7.01
N PRO A 168 1.66 -22.54 7.43
CA PRO A 168 2.94 -22.32 8.09
C PRO A 168 3.10 -23.16 9.37
N ALA A 169 2.01 -23.47 10.10
CA ALA A 169 2.07 -24.26 11.33
C ALA A 169 2.47 -25.73 11.09
N GLY A 170 2.16 -26.26 9.90
CA GLY A 170 2.52 -27.61 9.47
C GLY A 170 3.94 -27.75 8.91
N GLY A 171 4.65 -26.64 8.68
CA GLY A 171 6.02 -26.67 8.15
C GLY A 171 7.07 -26.93 9.22
N THR A 172 8.20 -27.52 8.84
CA THR A 172 9.37 -27.70 9.72
C THR A 172 10.13 -26.38 9.83
N PRO A 173 10.44 -25.89 11.05
CA PRO A 173 11.24 -24.69 11.22
C PRO A 173 12.68 -24.91 10.75
N LEU A 174 13.19 -23.96 9.97
CA LEU A 174 14.57 -23.92 9.54
C LEU A 174 15.43 -23.35 10.67
N ALA A 175 16.50 -24.06 11.03
CA ALA A 175 17.44 -23.57 12.02
C ALA A 175 18.34 -22.48 11.40
N PRO A 176 18.72 -21.44 12.16
CA PRO A 176 19.78 -20.54 11.75
C PRO A 176 21.07 -21.33 11.51
N VAL A 177 21.84 -20.92 10.50
CA VAL A 177 23.19 -21.43 10.30
C VAL A 177 24.01 -21.00 11.52
N ALA A 178 24.60 -21.97 12.21
CA ALA A 178 25.59 -21.65 13.22
C ALA A 178 26.74 -20.93 12.51
N ASN A 179 27.03 -19.70 12.91
CA ASN A 179 28.26 -19.05 12.48
C ASN A 179 29.42 -19.86 13.07
N ASP A 180 29.95 -20.80 12.29
CA ASP A 180 31.26 -21.38 12.54
C ASP A 180 32.27 -20.24 12.39
N SER A 181 32.53 -19.52 13.48
CA SER A 181 33.77 -18.75 13.62
C SER A 181 34.91 -19.76 13.76
N GLY A 182 35.32 -20.32 12.62
CA GLY A 182 36.30 -21.38 12.51
C GLY A 182 37.30 -21.13 11.40
N SER A 183 38.12 -20.08 11.54
CA SER A 183 39.57 -20.06 11.24
C SER A 183 40.16 -18.69 11.50
#